data_AF-A0A162JSL6-F1
#
_entry.id   AF-A0A162JSL6-F1
#
_cell.length_a   1.000
_cell.length_b   1.000
_cell.length_c   1.000
_cell.angle_alpha   90.00
_cell.angle_beta   90.00
_cell.angle_gamma   90.00
#
_symmetry.space_group_name_H-M   'P 1'
#
loop_
_entity.id
_entity.type
_entity.pdbx_description
1 polymer ?
#
loop_
_entity_poly.entity_id
_entity_poly.type
_entity_poly.pdbx_seq_one_letter_code
_entity_poly.pdbx_strand_id
1 'polypeptide(L)'
;MSYKAMKNGKFTRAFVLFIYKIMTTSVFQRWLRHPSSVVFVTSKICIKSTPFTSLAEADAMRFVSRSTTVPVPKVYLAFEHNGSVYIVMERLPGQCLAVGWTQRSAESKAKIFEQLRSMVIEMRNLQPPQDQGVSNVRGGPIFDPRLPNKAHWGPFRSIRDFHRELRNGIELKDINDLNTIPSKLEELIQFHEQPWDKPVFTHGDLSSLNIMSEGDTIVGIIDWETAGWLPPYWEYTCAWDANPQNRFWQHEVDNFLVARPHDLEMETLRKRYFGDF
;
A
#
# COMPACT_ATOMS: atom_id res chain seq x y z
N MET A 1 22.86 -16.22 14.81
CA MET A 1 23.11 -14.97 15.57
C MET A 1 21.88 -14.09 15.46
N SER A 2 21.19 -13.86 16.58
CA SER A 2 20.04 -12.95 16.66
C SER A 2 20.54 -11.50 16.54
N TYR A 3 20.21 -10.82 15.44
CA TYR A 3 20.52 -9.40 15.28
C TYR A 3 19.63 -8.60 16.24
N LYS A 4 20.25 -8.13 17.34
CA LYS A 4 19.66 -7.12 18.24
C LYS A 4 19.18 -5.93 17.41
N ALA A 5 17.98 -5.42 17.71
CA ALA A 5 17.51 -4.16 17.15
C ALA A 5 18.61 -3.11 17.25
N MET A 6 18.94 -2.45 16.14
CA MET A 6 19.99 -1.44 16.14
C MET A 6 19.60 -0.35 17.14
N LYS A 7 20.46 -0.06 18.12
CA LYS A 7 20.19 1.02 19.08
C LYS A 7 19.97 2.31 18.28
N ASN A 8 18.85 2.97 18.51
CA ASN A 8 18.46 4.23 17.88
C ASN A 8 19.30 5.41 18.44
N GLY A 9 20.62 5.32 18.29
CA GLY A 9 21.59 6.32 18.72
C GLY A 9 22.06 7.20 17.57
N LYS A 10 22.57 8.39 17.91
CA LYS A 10 23.11 9.35 16.93
C LYS A 10 24.18 8.72 16.02
N PHE A 11 25.05 7.88 16.58
CA PHE A 11 26.09 7.18 15.81
C PHE A 11 25.51 6.22 14.77
N THR A 12 24.51 5.42 15.13
CA THR A 12 23.85 4.48 14.20
C THR A 12 23.22 5.23 13.02
N ARG A 13 22.53 6.35 13.28
CA ARG A 13 21.93 7.16 12.21
C ARG A 13 23.00 7.76 11.29
N ALA A 14 24.08 8.30 11.85
CA ALA A 14 25.19 8.84 11.07
C ALA A 14 25.84 7.76 10.17
N PHE A 15 26.00 6.53 10.69
CA PHE A 15 26.50 5.41 9.93
C PHE A 15 25.58 5.01 8.77
N VAL A 16 24.27 4.94 9.00
CA VAL A 16 23.28 4.64 7.93
C VAL A 16 23.32 5.70 6.83
N LEU A 17 23.37 6.99 7.20
CA LEU A 17 23.47 8.08 6.24
C LEU A 17 24.77 8.01 5.43
N PHE A 18 25.88 7.67 6.08
CA PHE A 18 27.17 7.48 5.42
C PHE A 18 27.13 6.34 4.39
N ILE A 19 26.63 5.16 4.77
CA ILE A 19 26.48 4.02 3.86
C ILE A 19 25.55 4.36 2.70
N TYR A 20 24.39 4.94 2.99
CA TYR A 20 23.43 5.34 1.96
C TYR A 20 24.06 6.32 0.96
N LYS A 21 24.78 7.33 1.45
CA LYS A 21 25.47 8.32 0.61
C LYS A 21 26.53 7.67 -0.29
N ILE A 22 27.34 6.74 0.25
CA ILE A 22 28.34 6.02 -0.56
C ILE A 22 27.66 5.25 -1.69
N MET A 23 26.65 4.45 -1.34
CA MET A 23 25.99 3.55 -2.29
C MET A 23 25.15 4.28 -3.34
N THR A 24 24.73 5.51 -3.05
CA THR A 24 24.00 6.37 -4.00
C THR A 24 24.91 7.32 -4.80
N THR A 25 26.23 7.31 -4.59
CA THR A 25 27.15 8.07 -5.45
C THR A 25 27.21 7.49 -6.87
N SER A 26 27.41 8.36 -7.86
CA SER A 26 27.44 8.01 -9.29
C SER A 26 28.45 6.91 -9.65
N VAL A 27 29.54 6.80 -8.89
CA VAL A 27 30.55 5.75 -9.03
C VAL A 27 29.94 4.38 -8.72
N PHE A 28 29.19 4.25 -7.63
CA PHE A 28 28.52 2.99 -7.26
C PHE A 28 27.24 2.76 -8.07
N GLN A 29 26.51 3.80 -8.44
CA GLN A 29 25.36 3.70 -9.35
C GLN A 29 25.75 3.21 -10.75
N ARG A 30 26.98 3.46 -11.22
CA ARG A 30 27.48 2.88 -12.48
C ARG A 30 27.64 1.35 -12.42
N TRP A 31 27.86 0.80 -11.23
CA TRP A 31 27.98 -0.65 -11.00
C TRP A 31 26.63 -1.30 -10.65
N LEU A 32 25.67 -0.51 -10.16
CA LEU A 32 24.31 -0.94 -9.85
C LEU A 32 23.40 -0.67 -11.06
N ARG A 33 22.91 -1.73 -11.73
CA ARG A 33 22.22 -1.61 -13.03
C ARG A 33 20.90 -0.81 -13.04
N HIS A 34 20.40 -0.33 -11.90
CA HIS A 34 19.26 0.59 -11.84
C HIS A 34 19.40 1.49 -10.59
N PRO A 35 19.03 2.79 -10.65
CA PRO A 35 18.83 3.59 -9.46
C PRO A 35 17.58 3.07 -8.74
N SER A 36 17.73 2.05 -7.91
CA SER A 36 16.64 1.54 -7.10
C SER A 36 16.37 2.51 -5.94
N SER A 37 15.10 2.77 -5.68
CA SER A 37 14.55 3.42 -4.47
C SER A 37 15.03 2.77 -3.15
N VAL A 38 15.62 1.58 -3.26
CA VAL A 38 16.12 0.73 -2.19
C VAL A 38 17.59 0.42 -2.43
N VAL A 39 18.43 0.67 -1.43
CA VAL A 39 19.86 0.36 -1.42
C VAL A 39 20.08 -0.98 -0.73
N PHE A 40 20.56 -1.99 -1.47
CA PHE A 40 20.86 -3.32 -0.92
C PHE A 40 22.24 -3.37 -0.26
N VAL A 41 22.30 -3.19 1.05
CA VAL A 41 23.55 -3.14 1.82
C VAL A 41 24.20 -4.52 1.92
N THR A 42 23.41 -5.56 2.15
CA THR A 42 23.87 -6.96 2.20
C THR A 42 22.85 -7.89 1.56
N SER A 43 23.07 -9.22 1.64
CA SER A 43 22.05 -10.21 1.30
C SER A 43 20.86 -10.23 2.26
N LYS A 44 20.94 -9.55 3.42
CA LYS A 44 19.89 -9.57 4.46
C LYS A 44 19.35 -8.20 4.84
N ILE A 45 20.00 -7.12 4.41
CA ILE A 45 19.68 -5.76 4.84
C ILE A 45 19.59 -4.85 3.63
N CYS A 46 18.56 -4.02 3.59
CA CYS A 46 18.43 -2.91 2.66
C CYS A 46 18.01 -1.61 3.37
N ILE A 47 18.18 -0.50 2.67
CA ILE A 47 17.77 0.83 3.11
C ILE A 47 16.82 1.40 2.05
N LYS A 48 15.56 1.68 2.40
CA LYS A 48 14.62 2.42 1.55
C LYS A 48 14.66 3.90 1.94
N SER A 49 14.75 4.77 0.93
CA SER A 49 14.63 6.21 1.08
C SER A 49 14.26 6.81 -0.28
N THR A 50 13.03 7.28 -0.40
CA THR A 50 12.42 7.93 -1.55
C THR A 50 11.71 9.21 -1.11
N PRO A 51 11.30 10.08 -2.04
CA PRO A 51 10.45 11.22 -1.72
C PRO A 51 9.11 10.87 -1.05
N PHE A 52 8.65 9.62 -1.18
CA PHE A 52 7.36 9.13 -0.63
C PHE A 52 7.54 8.27 0.63
N THR A 53 8.77 7.89 0.96
CA THR A 53 9.06 7.09 2.16
C THR A 53 8.63 7.86 3.40
N SER A 54 7.86 7.22 4.26
CA SER A 54 7.33 7.83 5.48
C SER A 54 7.61 6.96 6.71
N LEU A 55 7.58 7.58 7.90
CA LEU A 55 7.63 6.79 9.13
C LEU A 55 6.38 5.93 9.31
N ALA A 56 5.26 6.28 8.65
CA ALA A 56 4.04 5.49 8.66
C ALA A 56 4.24 4.13 7.96
N GLU A 57 5.01 4.07 6.87
CA GLU A 57 5.38 2.81 6.21
C GLU A 57 6.12 1.86 7.17
N ALA A 58 7.13 2.38 7.88
CA ALA A 58 7.87 1.61 8.87
C ALA A 58 6.99 1.13 10.03
N ASP A 59 6.07 1.98 10.48
CA ASP A 59 5.15 1.66 11.56
C ASP A 59 4.04 0.69 11.11
N ALA A 60 3.65 0.70 9.83
CA ALA A 60 2.70 -0.25 9.25
C ALA A 60 3.28 -1.67 9.25
N MET A 61 4.51 -1.85 8.75
CA MET A 61 5.21 -3.14 8.84
C MET A 61 5.33 -3.63 10.29
N ARG A 62 5.67 -2.74 11.24
CA ARG A 62 5.74 -3.10 12.66
C ARG A 62 4.39 -3.51 13.23
N PHE A 63 3.32 -2.82 12.84
CA PHE A 63 1.97 -3.09 13.31
C PHE A 63 1.49 -4.45 12.80
N VAL A 64 1.66 -4.72 11.51
CA VAL A 64 1.29 -6.00 10.88
C VAL A 64 2.07 -7.16 11.48
N SER A 65 3.39 -7.03 11.59
CA SER A 65 4.26 -8.06 12.17
C SER A 65 3.93 -8.40 13.63
N ARG A 66 3.37 -7.45 14.39
CA ARG A 66 2.99 -7.68 15.80
C ARG A 66 1.58 -8.23 15.96
N SER A 67 0.71 -7.99 14.98
CA SER A 67 -0.73 -8.24 15.10
C SER A 67 -1.23 -9.39 14.23
N THR A 68 -0.39 -9.91 13.33
CA THR A 68 -0.74 -10.97 12.37
C THR A 68 0.44 -11.92 12.17
N THR A 69 0.21 -13.00 11.41
CA THR A 69 1.26 -13.89 10.90
C THR A 69 1.73 -13.51 9.48
N VAL A 70 1.17 -12.44 8.90
CA VAL A 70 1.53 -11.95 7.57
C VAL A 70 3.03 -11.62 7.53
N PRO A 71 3.81 -12.26 6.64
CA PRO A 71 5.23 -12.01 6.56
C PRO A 71 5.48 -10.62 5.98
N VAL A 72 6.26 -9.80 6.68
CA VAL A 72 6.67 -8.44 6.27
C VAL A 72 8.14 -8.23 6.61
N PRO A 73 8.86 -7.34 5.90
CA PRO A 73 10.24 -7.03 6.23
C PRO A 73 10.39 -6.57 7.67
N LYS A 74 11.32 -7.18 8.42
CA LYS A 74 11.65 -6.70 9.75
C LYS A 74 12.29 -5.31 9.68
N VAL A 75 11.63 -4.31 10.26
CA VAL A 75 12.18 -2.95 10.38
C VAL A 75 13.20 -2.89 11.53
N TYR A 76 14.48 -2.68 11.19
CA TYR A 76 15.56 -2.55 12.18
C TYR A 76 15.71 -1.12 12.71
N LEU A 77 15.51 -0.12 11.85
CA LEU A 77 15.62 1.29 12.20
C LEU A 77 14.79 2.13 11.21
N ALA A 78 14.07 3.14 11.70
CA ALA A 78 13.41 4.13 10.86
C ALA A 78 13.59 5.51 11.49
N PHE A 79 14.01 6.50 10.71
CA PHE A 79 14.23 7.87 11.20
C PHE A 79 14.16 8.88 10.06
N GLU A 80 13.86 10.12 10.44
CA GLU A 80 13.93 11.27 9.55
C GLU A 80 15.27 12.00 9.72
N HIS A 81 15.83 12.48 8.60
CA HIS A 81 16.99 13.35 8.57
C HIS A 81 16.89 14.30 7.37
N ASN A 82 16.96 15.61 7.63
CA ASN A 82 16.87 16.69 6.62
C ASN A 82 15.66 16.54 5.67
N GLY A 83 14.49 16.21 6.22
CA GLY A 83 13.25 16.05 5.45
C GLY A 83 13.15 14.76 4.63
N SER A 84 14.12 13.85 4.74
CA SER A 84 14.06 12.50 4.14
C SER A 84 13.91 11.43 5.20
N VAL A 85 13.11 10.40 4.91
CA VAL A 85 12.95 9.24 5.80
C VAL A 85 13.80 8.09 5.30
N TYR A 86 14.50 7.45 6.23
CA TYR A 86 15.33 6.28 5.99
C TYR A 86 14.76 5.09 6.76
N ILE A 87 14.45 4.01 6.05
CA ILE A 87 14.00 2.75 6.64
C ILE A 87 15.08 1.70 6.39
N VAL A 88 15.75 1.27 7.46
CA VAL A 88 16.66 0.11 7.43
C VAL A 88 15.85 -1.12 7.80
N MET A 89 15.76 -2.06 6.87
CA MET A 89 14.91 -3.23 7.02
C MET A 89 15.54 -4.49 6.43
N GLU A 90 14.90 -5.61 6.73
CA GLU A 90 15.24 -6.91 6.18
C GLU A 90 15.09 -6.92 4.66
N ARG A 91 16.10 -7.46 3.98
CA ARG A 91 16.01 -7.84 2.57
C ARG A 91 15.43 -9.24 2.52
N LEU A 92 14.18 -9.36 2.09
CA LEU A 92 13.52 -10.65 1.93
C LEU A 92 14.21 -11.50 0.85
N PRO A 93 14.24 -12.83 1.03
CA PRO A 93 14.70 -13.74 0.00
C PRO A 93 13.66 -13.88 -1.13
N GLY A 94 13.97 -14.69 -2.15
CA GLY A 94 13.06 -14.96 -3.25
C GLY A 94 12.93 -13.83 -4.28
N GLN A 95 11.85 -13.89 -5.04
CA GLN A 95 11.52 -12.95 -6.13
C GLN A 95 10.08 -12.49 -6.01
N CYS A 96 9.78 -11.29 -6.52
CA CYS A 96 8.40 -10.84 -6.59
C CYS A 96 7.59 -11.71 -7.56
N LEU A 97 6.29 -11.90 -7.27
CA LEU A 97 5.42 -12.77 -8.05
C LEU A 97 5.33 -12.36 -9.53
N ALA A 98 5.56 -11.09 -9.87
CA ALA A 98 5.64 -10.63 -11.25
C ALA A 98 6.66 -11.43 -12.08
N VAL A 99 7.76 -11.87 -11.45
CA VAL A 99 8.78 -12.67 -12.11
C VAL A 99 8.31 -14.11 -12.24
N GLY A 100 8.17 -14.57 -13.49
CA GLY A 100 7.83 -15.96 -13.76
C GLY A 100 6.35 -16.31 -13.61
N TRP A 101 5.46 -15.35 -13.29
CA TRP A 101 4.05 -15.63 -12.99
C TRP A 101 3.34 -16.42 -14.09
N THR A 102 3.54 -16.00 -15.36
CA THR A 102 2.88 -16.60 -16.52
C THR A 102 3.37 -18.01 -16.83
N GLN A 103 4.53 -18.40 -16.29
CA GLN A 103 5.11 -19.73 -16.43
C GLN A 103 4.72 -20.68 -15.29
N ARG A 104 4.09 -20.18 -14.22
CA ARG A 104 3.65 -21.02 -13.09
C ARG A 104 2.46 -21.90 -13.49
N SER A 105 2.43 -23.13 -12.97
CA SER A 105 1.29 -24.04 -13.15
C SER A 105 0.06 -23.54 -12.39
N ALA A 106 -1.12 -24.05 -12.75
CA ALA A 106 -2.37 -23.72 -12.07
C ALA A 106 -2.33 -24.10 -10.58
N GLU A 107 -1.74 -25.26 -10.25
CA GLU A 107 -1.59 -25.75 -8.88
C GLU A 107 -0.67 -24.84 -8.06
N SER A 108 0.42 -24.39 -8.68
CA SER A 108 1.38 -23.47 -8.07
C SER A 108 0.75 -22.11 -7.79
N LYS A 109 -0.06 -21.57 -8.73
CA LYS A 109 -0.84 -20.35 -8.51
C LYS A 109 -1.89 -20.53 -7.41
N ALA A 110 -2.60 -21.66 -7.39
CA ALA A 110 -3.63 -21.94 -6.39
C ALA A 110 -3.09 -21.90 -4.95
N LYS A 111 -1.90 -22.48 -4.70
CA LYS A 111 -1.23 -22.41 -3.38
C LYS A 111 -0.86 -20.98 -2.98
N ILE A 112 -0.41 -20.16 -3.93
CA ILE A 112 -0.11 -18.74 -3.68
C ILE A 112 -1.40 -17.99 -3.33
N PHE A 113 -2.48 -18.22 -4.07
CA PHE A 113 -3.76 -17.59 -3.79
C PHE A 113 -4.35 -17.98 -2.45
N GLU A 114 -4.25 -19.25 -2.05
CA GLU A 114 -4.70 -19.69 -0.72
C GLU A 114 -3.97 -18.96 0.42
N GLN A 115 -2.65 -18.79 0.28
CA GLN A 115 -1.86 -18.00 1.23
C GLN A 115 -2.29 -16.52 1.23
N LEU A 116 -2.44 -15.90 0.06
CA LEU A 116 -2.89 -14.50 -0.05
C LEU A 116 -4.27 -14.28 0.59
N ARG A 117 -5.23 -15.18 0.33
CA ARG A 117 -6.57 -15.12 0.96
C ARG A 117 -6.46 -15.12 2.48
N SER A 118 -5.67 -16.04 3.02
CA SER A 118 -5.45 -16.16 4.47
C SER A 118 -4.84 -14.87 5.04
N MET A 119 -3.80 -14.33 4.39
CA MET A 119 -3.16 -13.08 4.80
C MET A 119 -4.10 -11.87 4.74
N VAL A 120 -4.93 -11.78 3.69
CA VAL A 120 -5.95 -10.73 3.58
C VAL A 120 -6.95 -10.86 4.71
N ILE A 121 -7.46 -12.05 5.01
CA ILE A 121 -8.40 -12.28 6.11
C ILE A 121 -7.80 -11.83 7.44
N GLU A 122 -6.53 -12.17 7.72
CA GLU A 122 -5.83 -11.69 8.92
C GLU A 122 -5.78 -10.16 8.99
N MET A 123 -5.42 -9.48 7.89
CA MET A 123 -5.42 -8.02 7.84
C MET A 123 -6.82 -7.42 8.07
N ARG A 124 -7.88 -8.01 7.49
CA ARG A 124 -9.26 -7.52 7.67
C ARG A 124 -9.80 -7.74 9.08
N ASN A 125 -9.25 -8.70 9.82
CA ASN A 125 -9.61 -8.94 11.21
C ASN A 125 -8.95 -7.97 12.20
N LEU A 126 -7.94 -7.20 11.77
CA LEU A 126 -7.35 -6.15 12.58
C LEU A 126 -8.40 -5.08 12.92
N GLN A 127 -8.41 -4.66 14.18
CA GLN A 127 -9.36 -3.67 14.67
C GLN A 127 -8.75 -2.27 14.63
N PRO A 128 -9.44 -1.28 14.06
CA PRO A 128 -8.99 0.09 14.15
C PRO A 128 -8.97 0.53 15.62
N PRO A 129 -7.99 1.33 16.04
CA PRO A 129 -8.08 2.11 17.27
C PRO A 129 -9.45 2.82 17.39
N GLN A 130 -9.92 2.99 18.61
CA GLN A 130 -11.25 3.55 18.88
C GLN A 130 -11.43 4.92 18.18
N ASP A 131 -12.60 5.13 17.58
CA ASP A 131 -13.00 6.35 16.86
C ASP A 131 -12.13 6.70 15.63
N GLN A 132 -11.37 5.74 15.10
CA GLN A 132 -10.53 5.96 13.92
C GLN A 132 -11.33 5.79 12.62
N GLY A 133 -11.44 6.90 11.87
CA GLY A 133 -11.92 6.91 10.49
C GLY A 133 -10.81 6.60 9.47
N VAL A 134 -10.92 7.15 8.26
CA VAL A 134 -9.92 6.89 7.20
C VAL A 134 -8.60 7.57 7.52
N SER A 135 -7.54 6.79 7.68
CA SER A 135 -6.24 7.29 8.14
C SER A 135 -5.12 6.26 7.95
N ASN A 136 -3.87 6.70 7.97
CA ASN A 136 -2.73 5.79 8.02
C ASN A 136 -2.65 5.06 9.39
N VAL A 137 -1.73 4.11 9.52
CA VAL A 137 -1.53 3.33 10.76
C VAL A 137 -1.25 4.17 12.01
N ARG A 138 -0.76 5.42 11.85
CA ARG A 138 -0.46 6.36 12.94
C ARG A 138 -1.63 7.31 13.26
N GLY A 139 -2.78 7.15 12.61
CA GLY A 139 -3.92 8.07 12.73
C GLY A 139 -3.74 9.37 11.94
N GLY A 140 -2.74 9.45 11.06
CA GLY A 140 -2.47 10.60 10.20
C GLY A 140 -3.05 10.46 8.79
N PRO A 141 -2.69 11.39 7.88
CA PRO A 141 -3.13 11.36 6.49
C PRO A 141 -2.67 10.09 5.77
N ILE A 142 -3.50 9.55 4.87
CA ILE A 142 -3.11 8.47 3.96
C ILE A 142 -2.30 9.01 2.79
N PHE A 143 -1.51 8.14 2.18
CA PHE A 143 -0.87 8.34 0.89
C PHE A 143 -1.44 7.30 -0.07
N ASP A 144 -1.94 7.74 -1.23
CA ASP A 144 -2.41 6.84 -2.30
C ASP A 144 -2.18 7.55 -3.63
N PRO A 145 -1.29 7.04 -4.51
CA PRO A 145 -0.93 7.69 -5.76
C PRO A 145 -2.07 7.74 -6.78
N ARG A 146 -3.20 7.05 -6.53
CA ARG A 146 -4.42 7.10 -7.36
C ARG A 146 -5.31 8.29 -7.00
N LEU A 147 -5.00 9.01 -5.93
CA LEU A 147 -5.76 10.19 -5.49
C LEU A 147 -5.23 11.47 -6.13
N PRO A 148 -6.13 12.38 -6.54
CA PRO A 148 -5.75 13.59 -7.29
C PRO A 148 -5.22 14.70 -6.37
N ASN A 149 -4.60 15.73 -6.95
CA ASN A 149 -4.32 17.08 -6.44
C ASN A 149 -3.44 17.23 -5.18
N LYS A 150 -3.29 16.19 -4.35
CA LYS A 150 -2.56 16.22 -3.08
C LYS A 150 -1.91 14.86 -2.85
N ALA A 151 -0.65 14.85 -2.41
CA ALA A 151 0.04 13.62 -2.06
C ALA A 151 -0.56 12.94 -0.81
N HIS A 152 -1.07 13.74 0.15
CA HIS A 152 -1.57 13.24 1.42
C HIS A 152 -3.03 13.64 1.63
N TRP A 153 -3.85 12.70 2.08
CA TRP A 153 -5.30 12.86 2.23
C TRP A 153 -5.74 12.57 3.67
N GLY A 154 -6.54 13.47 4.25
CA GLY A 154 -7.08 13.30 5.59
C GLY A 154 -6.09 13.66 6.71
N PRO A 155 -6.16 13.02 7.90
CA PRO A 155 -7.08 11.92 8.23
C PRO A 155 -8.55 12.38 8.21
N PHE A 156 -9.46 11.45 8.00
CA PHE A 156 -10.90 11.69 7.97
C PHE A 156 -11.57 11.00 9.16
N ARG A 157 -12.60 11.65 9.73
CA ARG A 157 -13.32 11.09 10.89
C ARG A 157 -14.19 9.89 10.52
N SER A 158 -14.60 9.78 9.26
CA SER A 158 -15.42 8.69 8.75
C SER A 158 -15.10 8.36 7.29
N ILE A 159 -15.57 7.20 6.83
CA ILE A 159 -15.54 6.84 5.39
C ILE A 159 -16.36 7.85 4.57
N ARG A 160 -17.46 8.35 5.13
CA ARG A 160 -18.30 9.37 4.48
C ARG A 160 -17.53 10.67 4.22
N ASP A 161 -16.77 11.16 5.20
CA ASP A 161 -15.94 12.37 5.05
C ASP A 161 -14.87 12.17 3.98
N PHE A 162 -14.24 10.99 3.95
CA PHE A 162 -13.28 10.63 2.91
C PHE A 162 -13.92 10.64 1.53
N HIS A 163 -15.05 9.94 1.35
CA HIS A 163 -15.77 9.92 0.10
C HIS A 163 -16.23 11.30 -0.35
N ARG A 164 -16.69 12.16 0.59
CA ARG A 164 -17.08 13.54 0.30
C ARG A 164 -15.92 14.33 -0.30
N GLU A 165 -14.72 14.21 0.26
CA GLU A 165 -13.52 14.82 -0.31
C GLU A 165 -13.19 14.22 -1.70
N LEU A 166 -13.36 12.90 -1.91
CA LEU A 166 -13.15 12.27 -3.22
C LEU A 166 -14.02 12.85 -4.35
N ARG A 167 -15.11 13.52 -4.00
CA ARG A 167 -16.02 14.19 -4.95
C ARG A 167 -15.96 15.71 -4.85
N ASN A 168 -14.86 16.26 -4.34
CA ASN A 168 -14.68 17.71 -4.15
C ASN A 168 -15.82 18.38 -3.36
N GLY A 169 -16.42 17.66 -2.41
CA GLY A 169 -17.50 18.15 -1.56
C GLY A 169 -18.91 18.09 -2.18
N ILE A 170 -19.07 17.59 -3.41
CA ILE A 170 -20.37 17.53 -4.09
C ILE A 170 -21.32 16.53 -3.41
N GLU A 171 -22.48 17.02 -3.01
CA GLU A 171 -23.60 16.23 -2.50
C GLU A 171 -24.83 16.36 -3.41
N LEU A 172 -25.76 15.39 -3.35
CA LEU A 172 -26.98 15.39 -4.18
C LEU A 172 -27.81 16.66 -4.02
N LYS A 173 -27.80 17.27 -2.84
CA LYS A 173 -28.57 18.50 -2.56
C LYS A 173 -28.01 19.74 -3.24
N ASP A 174 -26.73 19.74 -3.62
CA ASP A 174 -26.05 20.88 -4.23
C ASP A 174 -26.30 20.93 -5.75
N ILE A 175 -27.08 19.96 -6.26
CA ILE A 175 -27.35 19.75 -7.67
C ILE A 175 -28.72 20.34 -7.98
N ASN A 176 -28.70 21.52 -8.60
CA ASN A 176 -29.92 22.31 -8.86
C ASN A 176 -30.85 21.71 -9.93
N ASP A 177 -30.32 20.89 -10.85
CA ASP A 177 -31.12 20.20 -11.86
C ASP A 177 -30.63 18.76 -12.05
N LEU A 178 -31.34 17.81 -11.42
CA LEU A 178 -31.06 16.38 -11.54
C LEU A 178 -31.11 15.88 -12.99
N ASN A 179 -31.82 16.58 -13.89
CA ASN A 179 -31.87 16.23 -15.32
C ASN A 179 -30.56 16.57 -16.07
N THR A 180 -29.68 17.38 -15.48
CA THR A 180 -28.38 17.74 -16.09
C THR A 180 -27.22 16.86 -15.62
N ILE A 181 -27.44 16.04 -14.60
CA ILE A 181 -26.41 15.13 -14.12
C ILE A 181 -26.42 13.83 -14.92
N PRO A 182 -25.26 13.37 -15.42
CA PRO A 182 -25.16 12.02 -15.96
C PRO A 182 -25.60 11.02 -14.87
N SER A 183 -26.57 10.16 -15.15
CA SER A 183 -27.14 9.19 -14.18
C SER A 183 -26.09 8.41 -13.38
N LYS A 184 -24.93 8.14 -13.99
CA LYS A 184 -23.79 7.48 -13.35
C LYS A 184 -23.13 8.27 -12.21
N LEU A 185 -23.19 9.61 -12.24
CA LEU A 185 -22.67 10.45 -11.16
C LEU A 185 -23.60 10.46 -9.95
N GLU A 186 -24.92 10.43 -10.17
CA GLU A 186 -25.89 10.22 -9.09
C GLU A 186 -25.65 8.88 -8.40
N GLU A 187 -25.47 7.80 -9.17
CA GLU A 187 -25.16 6.47 -8.65
C GLU A 187 -23.88 6.47 -7.79
N LEU A 188 -22.81 7.12 -8.25
CA LEU A 188 -21.58 7.28 -7.48
C LEU A 188 -21.79 8.00 -6.15
N ILE A 189 -22.57 9.08 -6.14
CA ILE A 189 -22.86 9.81 -4.90
C ILE A 189 -23.68 8.93 -3.95
N GLN A 190 -24.71 8.23 -4.44
CA GLN A 190 -25.52 7.32 -3.63
C GLN A 190 -24.66 6.19 -3.04
N PHE A 191 -23.76 5.59 -3.83
CA PHE A 191 -22.79 4.59 -3.36
C PHE A 191 -21.89 5.13 -2.25
N HIS A 192 -21.43 6.37 -2.36
CA HIS A 192 -20.59 7.00 -1.34
C HIS A 192 -21.34 7.36 -0.05
N GLU A 193 -22.60 7.76 -0.16
CA GLU A 193 -23.46 8.18 0.96
C GLU A 193 -24.15 7.00 1.67
N GLN A 194 -24.12 5.79 1.11
CA GLN A 194 -24.69 4.61 1.75
C GLN A 194 -24.04 4.35 3.12
N PRO A 195 -24.72 3.63 4.03
CA PRO A 195 -24.12 3.22 5.29
C PRO A 195 -22.88 2.35 5.04
N TRP A 196 -21.75 2.76 5.60
CA TRP A 196 -20.50 2.00 5.57
C TRP A 196 -20.18 1.46 6.96
N ASP A 197 -19.66 0.24 7.00
CA ASP A 197 -19.03 -0.31 8.20
C ASP A 197 -17.78 0.50 8.58
N LYS A 198 -17.15 0.15 9.71
CA LYS A 198 -15.87 0.74 10.10
C LYS A 198 -14.78 0.52 9.03
N PRO A 199 -13.80 1.44 8.92
CA PRO A 199 -12.60 1.21 8.12
C PRO A 199 -11.89 -0.09 8.51
N VAL A 200 -11.25 -0.71 7.52
CA VAL A 200 -10.47 -1.95 7.67
C VAL A 200 -9.03 -1.72 7.26
N PHE A 201 -8.11 -2.49 7.87
CA PHE A 201 -6.70 -2.37 7.54
C PHE A 201 -6.44 -2.87 6.11
N THR A 202 -5.80 -2.02 5.31
CA THR A 202 -5.63 -2.17 3.87
C THR A 202 -4.16 -1.94 3.55
N HIS A 203 -3.58 -2.79 2.69
CA HIS A 203 -2.23 -2.64 2.18
C HIS A 203 -2.16 -1.45 1.22
N GLY A 204 -3.10 -1.37 0.26
CA GLY A 204 -3.25 -0.22 -0.64
C GLY A 204 -2.45 -0.32 -1.94
N ASP A 205 -1.50 -1.26 -2.02
CA ASP A 205 -0.81 -1.64 -3.26
C ASP A 205 -0.47 -3.14 -3.32
N LEU A 206 -1.48 -4.01 -3.10
CA LEU A 206 -1.28 -5.46 -3.07
C LEU A 206 -1.14 -6.06 -4.49
N SER A 207 0.00 -5.77 -5.12
CA SER A 207 0.31 -6.15 -6.49
C SER A 207 1.35 -7.27 -6.57
N SER A 208 1.45 -7.94 -7.72
CA SER A 208 2.47 -8.99 -7.95
C SER A 208 3.92 -8.49 -7.81
N LEU A 209 4.16 -7.18 -7.87
CA LEU A 209 5.48 -6.58 -7.65
C LEU A 209 5.85 -6.49 -6.16
N ASN A 210 4.84 -6.49 -5.29
CA ASN A 210 4.99 -6.27 -3.85
C ASN A 210 4.83 -7.56 -3.02
N ILE A 211 4.63 -8.71 -3.67
CA ILE A 211 4.52 -10.01 -3.02
C ILE A 211 5.76 -10.84 -3.36
N MET A 212 6.56 -11.17 -2.35
CA MET A 212 7.79 -11.95 -2.47
C MET A 212 7.51 -13.45 -2.22
N SER A 213 8.07 -14.32 -3.05
CA SER A 213 7.95 -15.77 -2.90
C SER A 213 9.26 -16.53 -3.13
N GLU A 214 9.40 -17.66 -2.44
CA GLU A 214 10.35 -18.72 -2.74
C GLU A 214 9.59 -19.99 -3.13
N GLY A 215 9.63 -20.35 -4.41
CA GLY A 215 8.82 -21.45 -4.93
C GLY A 215 7.32 -21.13 -4.83
N ASP A 216 6.58 -21.95 -4.08
CA ASP A 216 5.15 -21.79 -3.83
C ASP A 216 4.83 -21.11 -2.49
N THR A 217 5.84 -20.63 -1.75
CA THR A 217 5.67 -20.04 -0.42
C THR A 217 5.88 -18.53 -0.47
N ILE A 218 4.92 -17.77 0.05
CA ILE A 218 5.06 -16.33 0.22
C ILE A 218 5.97 -16.06 1.42
N VAL A 219 7.07 -15.36 1.17
CA VAL A 219 8.09 -15.03 2.18
C VAL A 219 8.01 -13.57 2.64
N GLY A 220 7.19 -12.75 1.98
CA GLY A 220 6.77 -11.47 2.54
C GLY A 220 6.03 -10.55 1.58
N ILE A 221 5.32 -9.59 2.16
CA ILE A 221 4.66 -8.47 1.47
C ILE A 221 5.46 -7.20 1.78
N ILE A 222 5.79 -6.43 0.74
CA ILE A 222 6.58 -5.20 0.81
C ILE A 222 5.76 -3.98 0.35
N ASP A 223 6.34 -2.80 0.51
CA ASP A 223 5.79 -1.52 0.02
C ASP A 223 4.50 -1.06 0.73
N TRP A 224 4.58 -0.98 2.07
CA TRP A 224 3.47 -0.60 2.95
C TRP A 224 3.24 0.91 3.07
N GLU A 225 3.68 1.71 2.09
CA GLU A 225 3.58 3.18 2.16
C GLU A 225 2.15 3.70 1.98
N THR A 226 1.31 2.94 1.29
CA THR A 226 -0.12 3.21 1.09
C THR A 226 -1.02 2.60 2.17
N ALA A 227 -0.43 1.94 3.16
CA ALA A 227 -1.18 1.16 4.15
C ALA A 227 -1.94 2.04 5.15
N GLY A 228 -3.18 1.65 5.44
CA GLY A 228 -4.03 2.39 6.36
C GLY A 228 -5.38 1.75 6.63
N TRP A 229 -6.16 2.44 7.46
CA TRP A 229 -7.56 2.16 7.72
C TRP A 229 -8.38 2.82 6.62
N LEU A 230 -8.98 2.01 5.75
CA LEU A 230 -9.60 2.45 4.50
C LEU A 230 -10.97 1.77 4.31
N PRO A 231 -11.81 2.25 3.37
CA PRO A 231 -13.08 1.60 3.08
C PRO A 231 -12.93 0.11 2.71
N PRO A 232 -13.89 -0.77 3.04
CA PRO A 232 -13.79 -2.20 2.79
C PRO A 232 -13.53 -2.62 1.34
N TYR A 233 -13.96 -1.82 0.37
CA TYR A 233 -13.74 -2.09 -1.06
C TYR A 233 -12.36 -1.65 -1.57
N TRP A 234 -11.62 -0.84 -0.79
CA TRP A 234 -10.47 -0.09 -1.30
C TRP A 234 -9.33 -0.99 -1.76
N GLU A 235 -9.05 -2.09 -1.06
CA GLU A 235 -8.00 -3.03 -1.48
C GLU A 235 -8.29 -3.66 -2.84
N TYR A 236 -9.55 -4.02 -3.09
CA TYR A 236 -9.95 -4.64 -4.36
C TYR A 236 -9.68 -3.69 -5.52
N THR A 237 -10.08 -2.43 -5.38
CA THR A 237 -9.88 -1.43 -6.43
C THR A 237 -8.41 -1.02 -6.56
N CYS A 238 -7.64 -1.01 -5.46
CA CYS A 238 -6.19 -0.81 -5.49
C CYS A 238 -5.50 -1.95 -6.24
N ALA A 239 -5.75 -3.21 -5.86
CA ALA A 239 -5.11 -4.37 -6.46
C ALA A 239 -5.45 -4.50 -7.96
N TRP A 240 -6.66 -4.11 -8.36
CA TRP A 240 -7.06 -4.04 -9.76
C TRP A 240 -6.30 -2.94 -10.54
N ASP A 241 -6.11 -1.77 -9.94
CA ASP A 241 -5.45 -0.63 -10.59
C ASP A 241 -3.96 -0.46 -10.24
N ALA A 242 -3.34 -1.47 -9.62
CA ALA A 242 -2.07 -1.32 -8.91
C ALA A 242 -0.91 -0.77 -9.76
N ASN A 243 -0.74 -1.24 -11.00
CA ASN A 243 0.31 -0.73 -11.89
C ASN A 243 -0.01 -1.02 -13.37
N PRO A 244 0.09 -0.04 -14.30
CA PRO A 244 -0.08 -0.27 -15.74
C PRO A 244 0.88 -1.31 -16.35
N GLN A 245 2.03 -1.55 -15.74
CA GLN A 245 2.99 -2.60 -16.12
C GLN A 245 2.59 -3.99 -15.60
N ASN A 246 1.56 -4.06 -14.76
CA ASN A 246 1.10 -5.27 -14.08
C ASN A 246 -0.35 -5.64 -14.48
N ARG A 247 -0.79 -5.30 -15.70
CA ARG A 247 -2.18 -5.52 -16.15
C ARG A 247 -2.66 -6.97 -16.01
N PHE A 248 -1.77 -7.95 -16.14
CA PHE A 248 -2.15 -9.35 -15.96
C PHE A 248 -2.73 -9.63 -14.56
N TRP A 249 -2.32 -8.85 -13.56
CA TRP A 249 -2.75 -9.02 -12.17
C TRP A 249 -4.25 -8.77 -11.99
N GLN A 250 -4.87 -7.93 -12.83
CA GLN A 250 -6.32 -7.71 -12.83
C GLN A 250 -7.10 -9.02 -12.95
N HIS A 251 -6.64 -9.91 -13.82
CA HIS A 251 -7.26 -11.23 -14.02
C HIS A 251 -7.06 -12.19 -12.84
N GLU A 252 -6.21 -11.82 -11.88
CA GLU A 252 -5.85 -12.65 -10.73
C GLU A 252 -6.45 -12.11 -9.42
N VAL A 253 -6.94 -10.87 -9.37
CA VAL A 253 -7.47 -10.22 -8.15
C VAL A 253 -8.58 -11.04 -7.50
N ASP A 254 -9.54 -11.51 -8.31
CA ASP A 254 -10.68 -12.32 -7.83
C ASP A 254 -10.24 -13.68 -7.24
N ASN A 255 -9.00 -14.12 -7.52
CA ASN A 255 -8.47 -15.34 -6.92
C ASN A 255 -7.98 -15.13 -5.49
N PHE A 256 -7.83 -13.92 -4.97
CA PHE A 256 -7.40 -13.74 -3.57
C PHE A 256 -8.13 -12.65 -2.80
N LEU A 257 -8.90 -11.82 -3.48
CA LEU A 257 -9.85 -10.87 -2.91
C LEU A 257 -11.26 -11.26 -3.33
N VAL A 258 -12.23 -10.96 -2.47
CA VAL A 258 -13.65 -11.11 -2.84
C VAL A 258 -13.95 -10.18 -4.00
N ALA A 259 -14.55 -10.69 -5.07
CA ALA A 259 -14.89 -9.90 -6.26
C ALA A 259 -15.87 -8.78 -5.90
N ARG A 260 -15.56 -7.56 -6.35
CA ARG A 260 -16.31 -6.33 -6.05
C ARG A 260 -16.53 -5.49 -7.33
N PRO A 261 -17.22 -6.03 -8.34
CA PRO A 261 -17.35 -5.39 -9.65
C PRO A 261 -18.12 -4.07 -9.59
N HIS A 262 -19.16 -3.97 -8.75
CA HIS A 262 -19.90 -2.71 -8.57
C HIS A 262 -19.01 -1.63 -7.93
N ASP A 263 -18.28 -1.96 -6.86
CA ASP A 263 -17.37 -1.00 -6.23
C ASP A 263 -16.24 -0.55 -7.19
N LEU A 264 -15.76 -1.45 -8.06
CA LEU A 264 -14.78 -1.13 -9.09
C LEU A 264 -15.36 -0.21 -10.18
N GLU A 265 -16.61 -0.41 -10.59
CA GLU A 265 -17.29 0.52 -11.50
C GLU A 265 -17.42 1.90 -10.85
N MET A 266 -17.79 1.97 -9.57
CA MET A 266 -17.89 3.22 -8.83
C MET A 266 -16.54 3.93 -8.71
N GLU A 267 -15.46 3.20 -8.41
CA GLU A 267 -14.11 3.78 -8.40
C GLU A 267 -13.67 4.26 -9.79
N THR A 268 -14.04 3.54 -10.85
CA THR A 268 -13.79 3.96 -12.24
C THR A 268 -14.54 5.26 -12.57
N LEU A 269 -15.79 5.39 -12.15
CA LEU A 269 -16.58 6.61 -12.30
C LEU A 269 -16.00 7.75 -11.48
N ARG A 270 -15.60 7.49 -10.23
CA ARG A 270 -14.91 8.48 -9.39
C ARG A 270 -13.68 9.03 -10.09
N LYS A 271 -12.81 8.17 -10.61
CA LYS A 271 -11.63 8.60 -11.39
C LYS A 271 -12.05 9.41 -12.61
N ARG A 272 -13.08 8.99 -13.34
CA ARG A 272 -13.54 9.69 -14.56
C ARG A 272 -14.03 11.12 -14.29
N TYR A 273 -14.78 11.33 -13.21
CA TYR A 273 -15.38 12.64 -12.89
C TYR A 273 -14.52 13.51 -11.99
N PHE A 274 -13.70 12.90 -11.14
CA PHE A 274 -12.96 13.59 -10.07
C PHE A 274 -11.48 13.22 -10.02
N GLY A 275 -10.98 12.38 -10.91
CA GLY A 275 -9.55 12.11 -11.05
C GLY A 275 -8.86 13.19 -11.87
N ASP A 276 -7.57 13.40 -11.61
CA ASP A 276 -6.72 14.19 -12.49
C ASP A 276 -6.33 13.30 -13.68
N PHE A 277 -6.81 13.66 -14.87
CA PHE A 277 -6.37 13.07 -16.14
C PHE A 277 -5.80 14.17 -17.03
#